data_AF-A0A5N7ZHW5-F1
#
_entry.id   AF-A0A5N7ZHW5-F1
#
_cell.length_a   1.000
_cell.length_b   1.000
_cell.length_c   1.000
_cell.angle_alpha   90.00
_cell.angle_beta   90.00
_cell.angle_gamma   90.00
#
_symmetry.space_group_name_H-M   'P 1'
#
loop_
_entity.id
_entity.type
_entity.pdbx_description
1 polymer ?
#
loop_
_entity_poly.entity_id
_entity_poly.type
_entity_poly.pdbx_seq_one_letter_code
_entity_poly.pdbx_strand_id
1 'polypeptide(L)' 'FPAIAVSLLGVQQGWAMFYGGTSLLIMVGVAIDTIQQINSYLLNKHYDGLMKSGKNRKAVA' A
#
# COMPACT_ATOMS: atom_id res chain seq x y z
N PHE A 1 -1.27 32.53 -19.23
CA PHE A 1 0.02 32.75 -18.55
C PHE A 1 0.65 31.55 -17.82
N PRO A 2 -0.06 30.47 -17.42
CA PRO A 2 0.61 29.27 -16.85
C PRO A 2 1.43 28.46 -17.87
N ALA A 3 1.00 28.44 -19.15
CA ALA A 3 1.63 27.63 -20.19
C ALA A 3 3.08 28.06 -20.52
N ILE A 4 3.37 29.36 -20.50
CA ILE A 4 4.70 29.91 -20.83
C ILE A 4 5.74 29.49 -19.79
N ALA A 5 5.36 29.42 -18.51
CA ALA A 5 6.22 28.98 -17.42
C ALA A 5 6.57 27.47 -17.51
N VAL A 6 5.62 26.63 -17.96
CA VAL A 6 5.82 25.19 -18.14
C VAL A 6 6.78 24.91 -19.31
N SER A 7 6.67 25.65 -20.41
CA SER A 7 7.58 25.52 -21.56
C SER A 7 9.02 25.96 -21.28
N LEU A 8 9.25 26.87 -20.31
CA LEU A 8 10.59 27.40 -20.00
C LEU A 8 11.36 26.53 -18.99
N LEU A 9 10.65 25.81 -18.12
CA LEU A 9 11.22 24.92 -17.10
C LEU A 9 11.51 23.49 -17.61
N GLY A 10 11.21 23.18 -18.88
CA GLY A 10 11.49 21.87 -19.48
C GLY A 10 10.78 20.69 -18.81
N VAL A 11 9.82 20.96 -17.92
CA VAL A 11 9.08 19.91 -17.20
C VAL A 11 8.08 19.30 -18.17
N GLN A 12 8.41 18.10 -18.67
CA GLN A 12 7.51 17.31 -19.50
C GLN A 12 6.18 17.13 -18.74
N GLN A 13 5.05 17.40 -19.40
CA GLN A 13 3.71 17.33 -18.83
C GLN A 13 3.46 16.01 -18.05
N GLY A 14 4.08 14.90 -18.49
CA GLY A 14 4.03 13.61 -17.81
C GLY A 14 4.63 13.61 -16.39
N TRP A 15 5.77 14.28 -16.18
CA TRP A 15 6.38 14.41 -14.86
C TRP A 15 5.56 15.31 -13.93
N ALA A 16 5.01 16.40 -14.47
CA ALA A 16 4.11 17.27 -13.71
C ALA A 16 2.82 16.55 -13.30
N MET A 17 2.26 15.67 -14.14
CA MET A 17 1.08 14.88 -13.81
C MET A 17 1.38 13.74 -12.81
N PHE A 18 2.58 13.16 -12.85
CA PHE A 18 3.01 12.12 -11.91
C PHE A 18 3.32 12.68 -10.50
N TYR A 19 3.86 13.90 -10.41
CA TYR A 19 4.16 14.55 -9.12
C TYR A 19 3.14 15.63 -8.72
N GLY A 20 2.14 15.93 -9.56
CA GLY A 20 1.24 17.08 -9.44
C GLY A 20 0.10 16.96 -8.43
N GLY A 21 0.14 15.97 -7.53
CA GLY A 21 -0.77 15.87 -6.40
C GLY A 21 -1.82 14.77 -6.52
N THR A 22 -2.57 14.67 -7.62
CA THR A 22 -3.68 13.69 -7.72
C THR A 22 -3.20 12.24 -7.84
N SER A 23 -2.23 11.98 -8.71
CA SER A 23 -1.63 10.65 -8.90
C SER A 23 -0.91 10.15 -7.64
N LEU A 24 -0.22 11.05 -6.93
CA LEU A 24 0.43 10.76 -5.66
C LEU A 24 -0.58 10.40 -4.57
N LEU A 25 -1.67 11.18 -4.44
CA LEU A 25 -2.73 10.92 -3.47
C LEU A 25 -3.41 9.56 -3.71
N ILE A 26 -3.72 9.23 -4.97
CA ILE A 26 -4.29 7.92 -5.34
C ILE A 26 -3.31 6.79 -5.04
N MET A 27 -2.04 6.93 -5.43
CA MET A 27 -1.02 5.90 -5.20
C MET A 27 -0.82 5.63 -3.71
N VAL A 28 -0.77 6.67 -2.88
CA VAL A 28 -0.67 6.53 -1.43
C VAL A 28 -1.93 5.88 -0.85
N GLY A 29 -3.13 6.27 -1.31
CA GLY A 29 -4.39 5.65 -0.88
C GLY A 29 -4.40 4.14 -1.15
N VAL A 30 -4.09 3.73 -2.38
CA VAL A 30 -4.03 2.32 -2.79
C VAL A 30 -2.93 1.56 -2.03
N ALA A 31 -1.77 2.18 -1.77
CA ALA A 31 -0.69 1.57 -1.01
C ALA A 31 -1.11 1.30 0.45
N ILE A 32 -1.79 2.27 1.09
CA ILE A 32 -2.33 2.12 2.45
C ILE A 32 -3.38 0.99 2.49
N ASP A 33 -4.29 0.94 1.52
CA ASP A 33 -5.31 -0.12 1.42
C ASP A 33 -4.66 -1.50 1.27
N THR A 34 -3.58 -1.59 0.49
CA THR A 34 -2.85 -2.85 0.29
C THR A 34 -2.14 -3.30 1.56
N ILE A 35 -1.52 -2.39 2.31
CA ILE A 35 -0.86 -2.72 3.59
C ILE A 35 -1.90 -3.23 4.61
N GLN A 36 -3.07 -2.61 4.67
CA GLN A 36 -4.14 -3.07 5.55
C GLN A 36 -4.58 -4.50 5.20
N GLN A 37 -4.78 -4.81 3.91
CA GLN A 37 -5.11 -6.16 3.45
C GLN A 37 -4.05 -7.19 3.84
N ILE A 38 -2.77 -6.87 3.65
CA ILE A 38 -1.65 -7.76 4.02
C ILE A 38 -1.63 -7.99 5.54
N ASN A 39 -1.79 -6.94 6.34
CA ASN A 39 -1.81 -7.06 7.79
C ASN A 39 -2.99 -7.91 8.28
N SER A 40 -4.19 -7.77 7.72
CA SER A 40 -5.32 -8.63 8.03
C SER A 40 -5.04 -10.10 7.70
N TYR A 41 -4.38 -10.37 6.57
CA TYR A 41 -3.98 -11.73 6.20
C TYR A 41 -2.91 -12.32 7.15
N LEU A 42 -1.87 -11.54 7.47
CA LEU A 42 -0.78 -11.96 8.38
C LEU A 42 -1.27 -12.18 9.81
N LEU A 43 -2.20 -11.35 10.28
CA LEU A 43 -2.81 -11.48 11.59
C LEU A 43 -3.60 -12.79 11.71
N ASN A 44 -4.48 -13.07 10.74
CA ASN A 44 -5.23 -14.34 10.70
C ASN A 44 -4.30 -15.55 10.61
N LYS A 45 -3.22 -15.47 9.83
CA LYS A 45 -2.23 -16.56 9.72
C LYS A 45 -1.47 -16.79 11.03
N HIS A 46 -1.13 -15.73 11.77
CA HIS A 46 -0.52 -15.87 13.10
C HIS A 46 -1.48 -16.50 14.11
N TYR A 47 -2.77 -16.13 14.08
CA TYR A 47 -3.79 -16.78 14.90
C TYR A 47 -3.92 -18.28 14.58
N ASP A 48 -3.94 -18.66 13.30
CA ASP A 48 -3.97 -20.07 12.87
C ASP A 48 -2.74 -20.86 13.37
N GLY A 49 -1.56 -20.26 13.34
CA GLY A 49 -0.32 -20.88 13.83
C GLY A 49 -0.35 -21.18 15.33
N LEU A 50 -0.83 -20.24 16.13
CA LEU A 50 -0.98 -20.42 17.58
C LEU A 50 -2.09 -21.44 17.92
N MET A 51 -3.22 -21.40 17.21
CA MET A 51 -4.34 -22.30 17.45
C MET A 51 -4.01 -23.76 17.06
N LYS A 52 -3.22 -23.98 15.99
CA LYS A 52 -2.69 -25.31 15.65
C LYS A 52 -1.71 -25.86 16.69
N SER A 53 -0.84 -25.01 17.23
CA SER A 53 0.13 -25.41 18.27
C SER A 53 -0.57 -25.92 19.53
N GLY A 54 -1.64 -25.25 19.97
CA GLY A 54 -2.43 -25.67 21.14
C GLY A 54 -3.19 -26.99 20.96
N LYS A 55 -3.65 -27.29 19.74
CA LYS A 55 -4.44 -28.49 19.43
C LYS A 55 -3.59 -29.77 19.47
N ASN A 56 -2.34 -29.70 19.00
CA ASN A 56 -1.40 -30.84 19.02
C ASN A 56 -0.97 -31.24 20.44
N ARG A 57 -0.94 -30.29 21.39
CA ARG A 57 -0.58 -30.58 22.78
C ARG A 57 -1.69 -31.29 23.56
N LYS A 58 -2.96 -31.12 23.18
CA LYS A 58 -4.10 -31.81 23.81
C LYS A 58 -4.31 -33.24 23.30
N ALA A 59 -3.80 -33.58 22.11
CA ALA A 59 -3.90 -34.95 21.57
C ALA A 59 -2.85 -35.91 22.15
N VAL A 60 -1.85 -35.41 22.87
CA VAL A 60 -0.74 -36.18 23.46
C VAL A 60 -0.87 -36.29 25.01
N ALA A 61 -1.95 -35.76 25.59
CA ALA A 61 -2.25 -35.83 27.02
C ALA A 61 -3.41 -36.78 27.30
#